data_AF-A0AAN9LFP8-F1
#
_entry.id   AF-A0AAN9LFP8-F1
#
_cell.length_a   1.000
_cell.length_b   1.000
_cell.length_c   1.000
_cell.angle_alpha   90.00
_cell.angle_beta   90.00
_cell.angle_gamma   90.00
#
_symmetry.space_group_name_H-M   'P 1'
#
loop_
_entity.id
_entity.type
_entity.pdbx_description
1 polymer ?
#
loop_
_entity_poly.entity_id
_entity_poly.type
_entity_poly.pdbx_seq_one_letter_code
_entity_poly.pdbx_strand_id
1 'polypeptide(L)'
;MNIDSINNRQNSSGEGQDIISYLPDFIIGQILSFLPTKQAVRTCVLSTRWIYRWRSITKVDFQDKDPSSNNRITKPAFQNFVHRVLHLNTSGIQSFSLSLSESHADMRVSKWISHVLNRGVREIYIDSKEKFDISSESLLKTPSLEVLVLKMMNYGAIKVPTFASLSHLTVLQLSGIIFTYDSSKCSPKLNFNFPTLRKYEVENCTWLNIKGVTFEVPLLQVLSIKHTREFITDETLTLIKFCTSHLKEFSYVGYSLQHSLLLHLSTIASANIHLIKGENEKNTAFLTCELLNQLSNKVERLTYKRSAQYWSAVSKSVPYNAYPNRVHALTDHLEFGRLTRLELGEVTGKVLMDFLLNTPSLKTLVFEVLCQFEEELPNYDKVPSCFISNLQLVNFGRYEGKYHELRFVQFVMENAQVLKRAIFTVGSNRHANIEIILSFKRRFIEFSFY
;
A
#
# COMPACT_ATOMS: atom_id res chain seq x y z
N MET A 1 -28.11 28.33 58.61
CA MET A 1 -27.18 28.41 59.75
C MET A 1 -26.57 27.04 59.98
N ASN A 2 -25.24 26.98 59.78
CA ASN A 2 -24.21 26.15 60.43
C ASN A 2 -24.41 24.62 60.52
N ILE A 3 -23.56 23.75 59.94
CA ILE A 3 -22.07 23.68 59.91
C ILE A 3 -21.47 23.77 61.31
N ASP A 4 -21.24 22.61 61.94
CA ASP A 4 -20.11 22.29 62.82
C ASP A 4 -20.48 21.20 63.83
N SER A 5 -20.30 19.93 63.44
CA SER A 5 -19.88 18.85 64.35
C SER A 5 -19.94 17.53 63.60
N ILE A 6 -18.80 17.02 63.16
CA ILE A 6 -18.29 15.64 63.30
C ILE A 6 -17.01 15.62 62.47
N ASN A 7 -15.96 16.22 63.04
CA ASN A 7 -14.58 16.00 62.63
C ASN A 7 -13.77 15.91 63.92
N ASN A 8 -13.61 14.68 64.43
CA ASN A 8 -12.48 14.30 65.26
C ASN A 8 -12.46 12.78 65.44
N ARG A 9 -11.82 12.11 64.47
CA ARG A 9 -11.03 10.91 64.75
C ARG A 9 -9.69 11.10 64.08
N GLN A 10 -8.69 11.46 64.88
CA GLN A 10 -7.30 11.50 64.48
C GLN A 10 -6.80 10.07 64.22
N ASN A 11 -6.27 9.89 63.02
CA ASN A 11 -5.16 9.04 62.59
C ASN A 11 -4.79 7.84 63.48
N SER A 12 -4.94 6.66 62.89
CA SER A 12 -4.05 5.53 63.14
C SER A 12 -3.46 5.04 61.81
N SER A 13 -2.13 4.99 61.77
CA SER A 13 -1.29 4.01 61.05
C SER A 13 -1.34 3.97 59.51
N GLY A 14 -0.32 4.56 58.87
CA GLY A 14 0.49 3.91 57.83
C GLY A 14 -0.18 3.32 56.57
N GLU A 15 -1.40 3.72 56.22
CA GLU A 15 -2.05 3.30 54.98
C GLU A 15 -1.63 4.24 53.84
N GLY A 16 -1.07 3.68 52.77
CA GLY A 16 -0.48 4.42 51.66
C GLY A 16 -1.35 5.58 51.20
N GLN A 17 -0.84 6.82 51.36
CA GLN A 17 -1.52 8.02 50.89
C GLN A 17 -1.99 7.81 49.45
N ASP A 18 -3.27 8.07 49.17
CA ASP A 18 -3.82 7.98 47.82
C ASP A 18 -3.28 9.13 46.95
N ILE A 19 -2.08 8.93 46.41
CA ILE A 19 -1.35 9.89 45.56
C ILE A 19 -2.19 10.24 44.31
N ILE A 20 -3.00 9.30 43.82
CA ILE A 20 -3.81 9.46 42.60
C ILE A 20 -4.91 10.49 42.84
N SER A 21 -5.50 10.53 44.03
CA SER A 21 -6.50 11.53 44.41
C SER A 21 -5.94 12.95 44.52
N TYR A 22 -4.63 13.15 44.65
CA TYR A 22 -3.99 14.48 44.69
C TYR A 22 -3.56 14.99 43.31
N LEU A 23 -3.60 14.16 42.26
CA LEU A 23 -3.18 14.57 40.93
C LEU A 23 -4.07 15.71 40.39
N PRO A 24 -3.50 16.74 39.73
CA PRO A 24 -4.29 17.75 39.02
C PRO A 24 -5.17 17.15 37.92
N ASP A 25 -6.29 17.80 37.64
CA ASP A 25 -7.28 17.30 36.67
C ASP A 25 -6.69 17.12 35.26
N PHE A 26 -5.76 17.98 34.86
CA PHE A 26 -5.10 17.87 33.55
C PHE A 26 -4.21 16.62 33.46
N ILE A 27 -3.54 16.23 34.55
CA ILE A 27 -2.72 15.01 34.61
C ILE A 27 -3.64 13.78 34.53
N ILE A 28 -4.77 13.79 35.23
CA ILE A 28 -5.77 12.73 35.15
C ILE A 28 -6.28 12.59 33.70
N GLY A 29 -6.59 13.71 33.03
CA GLY A 29 -6.97 13.70 31.62
C GLY A 29 -5.89 13.10 30.70
N GLN A 30 -4.61 13.42 30.95
CA GLN A 30 -3.48 12.82 30.24
C GLN A 30 -3.38 11.31 30.50
N ILE A 31 -3.47 10.86 31.75
CA ILE A 31 -3.45 9.43 32.10
C ILE A 31 -4.57 8.70 31.37
N LEU A 32 -5.81 9.23 31.40
CA LEU A 32 -6.96 8.64 30.71
C LEU A 32 -6.78 8.60 29.19
N SER A 33 -6.04 9.55 28.60
CA SER A 33 -5.76 9.57 27.16
C SER A 33 -4.85 8.44 26.69
N PHE A 34 -4.11 7.81 27.60
CA PHE A 34 -3.29 6.62 27.32
C PHE A 34 -4.05 5.30 27.47
N LEU A 35 -5.26 5.34 28.04
CA LEU A 35 -6.08 4.15 28.24
C LEU A 35 -6.99 3.90 27.03
N PRO A 36 -7.29 2.63 26.69
CA PRO A 36 -8.39 2.31 25.79
C PRO A 36 -9.71 2.94 26.28
N THR A 37 -10.57 3.42 25.37
CA THR A 37 -11.81 4.14 25.70
C THR A 37 -12.66 3.45 26.75
N LYS A 38 -12.83 2.12 26.62
CA LYS A 38 -13.60 1.31 27.56
C LYS A 38 -13.02 1.36 28.97
N GLN A 39 -11.70 1.34 29.10
CA GLN A 39 -11.00 1.44 30.38
C GLN A 39 -11.08 2.86 30.93
N ALA A 40 -10.86 3.88 30.09
CA ALA A 40 -11.00 5.29 30.48
C ALA A 40 -12.42 5.61 30.98
N VAL A 41 -13.47 5.06 30.35
CA VAL A 41 -14.85 5.24 30.84
C VAL A 41 -15.08 4.44 32.12
N ARG A 42 -14.47 3.25 32.28
CA ARG A 42 -14.60 2.46 33.51
C ARG A 42 -14.06 3.17 34.75
N THR A 43 -13.06 4.06 34.62
CA THR A 43 -12.55 4.80 35.78
C THR A 43 -13.58 5.73 36.43
N CYS A 44 -14.74 5.97 35.79
CA CYS A 44 -15.86 6.70 36.40
C CYS A 44 -16.30 6.14 37.75
N VAL A 45 -16.12 4.84 37.98
CA VAL A 45 -16.57 4.19 39.21
C VAL A 45 -15.59 4.38 40.38
N LEU A 46 -14.40 4.94 40.13
CA LEU A 46 -13.37 5.10 41.16
C LEU A 46 -13.73 6.16 42.19
N SER A 47 -14.29 7.30 41.76
CA SER A 47 -14.86 8.31 42.66
C SER A 47 -15.67 9.36 41.89
N THR A 48 -16.41 10.20 42.61
CA THR A 48 -17.19 11.30 42.05
C THR A 48 -16.36 12.24 41.19
N ARG A 49 -15.07 12.43 41.51
CA ARG A 49 -14.14 13.26 40.75
C ARG A 49 -13.83 12.71 39.36
N TRP A 50 -13.89 11.38 39.18
CA TRP A 50 -13.51 10.69 37.94
C TRP A 50 -14.68 10.49 36.97
N ILE A 51 -15.93 10.63 37.44
CA ILE A 51 -17.17 10.40 36.66
C ILE A 51 -17.18 11.16 35.31
N TYR A 52 -16.62 12.38 35.27
CA TYR A 52 -16.69 13.23 34.08
C TYR A 52 -15.36 13.42 33.35
N ARG A 53 -14.25 12.88 33.87
CA ARG A 53 -12.89 13.18 33.36
C ARG A 53 -12.59 12.51 32.03
N TRP A 54 -13.15 11.34 31.78
CA TRP A 54 -13.06 10.70 30.47
C TRP A 54 -13.71 11.52 29.35
N ARG A 55 -14.60 12.49 29.65
CA ARG A 55 -15.27 13.31 28.63
C ARG A 55 -14.32 14.26 27.89
N SER A 56 -13.10 14.44 28.40
CA SER A 56 -12.05 15.24 27.78
C SER A 56 -11.06 14.43 26.93
N ILE A 57 -11.25 13.11 26.80
CA ILE A 57 -10.38 12.32 25.92
C ILE A 57 -10.59 12.74 24.46
N THR A 58 -9.50 12.94 23.73
CA THR A 58 -9.53 13.36 22.33
C THR A 58 -9.37 12.18 21.36
N LYS A 59 -8.87 11.05 21.86
CA LYS A 59 -8.73 9.79 21.11
C LYS A 59 -9.76 8.80 21.63
N VAL A 60 -10.62 8.32 20.73
CA VAL A 60 -11.60 7.29 21.04
C VAL A 60 -11.38 6.10 20.11
N ASP A 61 -11.24 4.93 20.72
CA ASP A 61 -11.18 3.62 20.08
C ASP A 61 -12.35 2.74 20.51
N PHE A 62 -13.05 2.17 19.53
CA PHE A 62 -14.22 1.33 19.72
C PHE A 62 -14.03 -0.02 19.03
N GLN A 63 -14.16 -1.10 19.79
CA GLN A 63 -14.05 -2.47 19.30
C GLN A 63 -15.30 -3.24 19.75
N ASP A 64 -15.97 -3.89 18.81
CA ASP A 64 -17.18 -4.69 19.08
C ASP A 64 -16.87 -6.03 19.78
N LYS A 65 -15.62 -6.47 19.69
CA LYS A 65 -15.10 -7.69 20.32
C LYS A 65 -13.92 -7.34 21.22
N ASP A 66 -13.96 -7.85 22.44
CA ASP A 66 -12.84 -7.72 23.37
C ASP A 66 -11.78 -8.78 23.03
N PRO A 67 -10.53 -8.40 22.66
CA PRO A 67 -9.51 -9.37 22.31
C PRO A 67 -9.10 -10.27 23.49
N SER A 68 -9.37 -9.84 24.73
CA SER A 68 -8.99 -10.56 25.96
C SER A 68 -10.07 -11.50 26.49
N SER A 69 -11.27 -11.52 25.88
CA SER A 69 -12.38 -12.34 26.37
C SER A 69 -13.15 -12.99 25.23
N ASN A 70 -13.53 -14.26 25.41
CA ASN A 70 -14.46 -14.94 24.51
C ASN A 70 -15.92 -14.43 24.64
N ASN A 71 -16.18 -13.53 25.58
CA ASN A 71 -17.50 -12.97 25.82
C ASN A 71 -17.82 -11.92 24.74
N ARG A 72 -18.88 -12.19 23.97
CA ARG A 72 -19.39 -11.28 22.94
C ARG A 72 -20.07 -10.10 23.60
N ILE A 73 -19.73 -8.88 23.19
CA ILE A 73 -20.50 -7.69 23.57
C ILE A 73 -21.78 -7.72 22.74
N THR A 74 -22.94 -7.64 23.38
CA THR A 74 -24.21 -7.60 22.62
C THR A 74 -24.26 -6.33 21.78
N LYS A 75 -24.78 -6.42 20.55
CA LYS A 75 -24.89 -5.27 19.62
C LYS A 75 -25.53 -4.03 20.26
N PRO A 76 -26.65 -4.12 21.00
CA PRO A 76 -27.26 -2.96 21.62
C PRO A 76 -26.37 -2.33 22.71
N ALA A 77 -25.64 -3.13 23.48
CA ALA A 77 -24.74 -2.62 24.50
C ALA A 77 -23.57 -1.85 23.87
N PHE A 78 -22.99 -2.38 22.79
CA PHE A 78 -21.94 -1.70 22.03
C PHE A 78 -22.45 -0.39 21.41
N GLN A 79 -23.59 -0.42 20.72
CA GLN A 79 -24.20 0.78 20.13
C GLN A 79 -24.48 1.87 21.17
N ASN A 80 -25.07 1.49 22.31
CA ASN A 80 -25.35 2.41 23.41
C ASN A 80 -24.06 2.98 24.00
N PHE A 81 -23.01 2.17 24.11
CA PHE A 81 -21.70 2.63 24.57
C PHE A 81 -21.11 3.67 23.63
N VAL A 82 -21.00 3.37 22.33
CA VAL A 82 -20.48 4.30 21.31
C VAL A 82 -21.30 5.59 21.31
N HIS A 83 -22.63 5.50 21.24
CA HIS A 83 -23.52 6.65 21.24
C HIS A 83 -23.33 7.54 22.48
N ARG A 84 -23.27 6.94 23.68
CA ARG A 84 -23.06 7.69 24.93
C ARG A 84 -21.70 8.38 24.95
N VAL A 85 -20.63 7.70 24.51
CA VAL A 85 -19.29 8.30 24.50
C VAL A 85 -19.23 9.47 23.53
N LEU A 86 -19.76 9.31 22.30
CA LEU A 86 -19.79 10.39 21.31
C LEU A 86 -20.64 11.58 21.78
N HIS A 87 -21.79 11.32 22.40
CA HIS A 87 -22.69 12.38 22.87
C HIS A 87 -22.15 13.15 24.08
N LEU A 88 -21.52 12.45 25.04
CA LEU A 88 -21.02 13.05 26.28
C LEU A 88 -19.59 13.63 26.14
N ASN A 89 -18.89 13.37 25.04
CA ASN A 89 -17.59 13.96 24.79
C ASN A 89 -17.72 15.48 24.57
N THR A 90 -16.89 16.24 25.30
CA THR A 90 -16.97 17.72 25.37
C THR A 90 -15.79 18.42 24.69
N SER A 91 -14.65 17.75 24.56
CA SER A 91 -13.38 18.33 24.10
C SER A 91 -13.17 18.31 22.59
N GLY A 92 -14.10 17.71 21.83
CA GLY A 92 -13.91 17.45 20.41
C GLY A 92 -13.01 16.23 20.21
N ILE A 93 -13.45 15.32 19.35
CA ILE A 93 -12.73 14.08 19.07
C ILE A 93 -11.73 14.38 17.96
N GLN A 94 -10.45 14.21 18.23
CA GLN A 94 -9.36 14.40 17.26
C GLN A 94 -9.09 13.11 16.49
N SER A 95 -9.14 11.96 17.16
CA SER A 95 -8.93 10.63 16.56
C SER A 95 -10.10 9.71 16.90
N PHE A 96 -10.69 9.13 15.87
CA PHE A 96 -11.78 8.16 15.97
C PHE A 96 -11.35 6.84 15.32
N SER A 97 -11.34 5.76 16.11
CA SER A 97 -11.07 4.40 15.67
C SER A 97 -12.28 3.50 15.92
N LEU A 98 -12.66 2.72 14.91
CA LEU A 98 -13.77 1.79 14.95
C LEU A 98 -13.38 0.46 14.29
N SER A 99 -13.35 -0.62 15.07
CA SER A 99 -13.13 -1.98 14.58
C SER A 99 -14.39 -2.83 14.78
N LEU A 100 -14.91 -3.37 13.68
CA LEU A 100 -16.13 -4.16 13.62
C LEU A 100 -15.81 -5.56 13.07
N SER A 101 -15.78 -6.53 13.98
CA SER A 101 -15.43 -7.93 13.69
C SER A 101 -16.65 -8.82 13.41
N GLU A 102 -17.86 -8.37 13.77
CA GLU A 102 -19.12 -9.06 13.55
C GLU A 102 -20.05 -8.29 12.59
N SER A 103 -21.10 -8.97 12.10
CA SER A 103 -22.08 -8.37 11.21
C SER A 103 -22.99 -7.41 11.96
N HIS A 104 -22.89 -6.11 11.66
CA HIS A 104 -23.71 -5.04 12.27
C HIS A 104 -24.53 -4.28 11.24
N ALA A 105 -25.22 -5.00 10.34
CA ALA A 105 -26.01 -4.44 9.25
C ALA A 105 -27.01 -3.35 9.67
N ASP A 106 -27.57 -3.43 10.89
CA ASP A 106 -28.52 -2.43 11.43
C ASP A 106 -27.85 -1.25 12.15
N MET A 107 -26.52 -1.21 12.20
CA MET A 107 -25.80 -0.22 12.97
C MET A 107 -25.68 1.08 12.20
N ARG A 108 -26.06 2.17 12.86
CA ARG A 108 -26.00 3.55 12.35
C ARG A 108 -24.56 4.09 12.32
N VAL A 109 -23.61 3.28 11.83
CA VAL A 109 -22.18 3.62 11.71
C VAL A 109 -22.00 4.90 10.90
N SER A 110 -22.77 5.04 9.82
CA SER A 110 -22.84 6.26 9.01
C SER A 110 -23.14 7.51 9.84
N LYS A 111 -24.06 7.43 10.81
CA LYS A 111 -24.40 8.55 11.70
C LYS A 111 -23.28 8.89 12.68
N TRP A 112 -22.56 7.88 13.19
CA TRP A 112 -21.40 8.10 14.05
C TRP A 112 -20.27 8.80 13.29
N ILE A 113 -19.99 8.33 12.07
CA ILE A 113 -18.99 8.93 11.18
C ILE A 113 -19.37 10.37 10.85
N SER A 114 -20.61 10.63 10.40
CA SER A 114 -21.09 11.99 10.14
C SER A 114 -21.00 12.88 11.39
N HIS A 115 -21.31 12.34 12.58
CA HIS A 115 -21.21 13.10 13.83
C HIS A 115 -19.77 13.55 14.14
N VAL A 116 -18.78 12.66 13.99
CA VAL A 116 -17.37 13.00 14.25
C VAL A 116 -16.78 13.89 13.16
N LEU A 117 -17.16 13.69 11.90
CA LEU A 117 -16.79 14.58 10.79
C LEU A 117 -17.29 16.01 11.01
N ASN A 118 -18.55 16.16 11.40
CA ASN A 118 -19.15 17.47 11.69
C ASN A 118 -18.52 18.17 12.91
N ARG A 119 -17.80 17.42 13.77
CA ARG A 119 -17.05 17.97 14.91
C ARG A 119 -15.58 18.25 14.60
N GLY A 120 -15.14 18.13 13.35
CA GLY A 120 -13.79 18.49 12.93
C GLY A 120 -12.73 17.47 13.35
N VAL A 121 -13.08 16.17 13.31
CA VAL A 121 -12.10 15.09 13.54
C VAL A 121 -10.93 15.19 12.56
N ARG A 122 -9.74 14.79 13.01
CA ARG A 122 -8.49 14.82 12.24
C ARG A 122 -8.11 13.44 11.72
N GLU A 123 -8.34 12.41 12.52
CA GLU A 123 -7.93 11.05 12.19
C GLU A 123 -9.14 10.11 12.28
N ILE A 124 -9.40 9.37 11.21
CA ILE A 124 -10.42 8.33 11.16
C ILE A 124 -9.77 7.01 10.77
N TYR A 125 -9.96 6.00 11.61
CA TYR A 125 -9.57 4.62 11.36
C TYR A 125 -10.81 3.73 11.45
N ILE A 126 -11.19 3.08 10.35
CA ILE A 126 -12.31 2.15 10.34
C ILE A 126 -11.86 0.85 9.70
N ASP A 127 -12.07 -0.23 10.44
CA ASP A 127 -11.88 -1.60 9.97
C ASP A 127 -13.18 -2.37 10.19
N SER A 128 -13.81 -2.79 9.10
CA SER A 128 -15.09 -3.47 9.14
C SER A 128 -15.10 -4.67 8.22
N LYS A 129 -15.60 -5.80 8.73
CA LYS A 129 -15.90 -6.95 7.85
C LYS A 129 -17.10 -6.68 6.94
N GLU A 130 -18.05 -5.85 7.39
CA GLU A 130 -19.24 -5.53 6.62
C GLU A 130 -19.12 -4.21 5.86
N LYS A 131 -19.96 -4.09 4.83
CA LYS A 131 -20.18 -2.83 4.13
C LYS A 131 -21.14 -1.93 4.92
N PHE A 132 -20.89 -0.62 4.86
CA PHE A 132 -21.83 0.39 5.32
C PHE A 132 -21.69 1.62 4.42
N ASP A 133 -22.77 2.40 4.34
CA ASP A 133 -22.76 3.62 3.55
C ASP A 133 -22.05 4.74 4.28
N ILE A 134 -21.21 5.49 3.57
CA ILE A 134 -20.61 6.72 4.09
C ILE A 134 -21.14 7.89 3.28
N SER A 135 -21.70 8.90 3.96
CA SER A 135 -22.05 10.16 3.32
C SER A 135 -20.77 10.85 2.84
N SER A 136 -20.63 10.92 1.52
CA SER A 136 -19.47 11.51 0.89
C SER A 136 -19.41 13.03 1.01
N GLU A 137 -20.56 13.68 1.15
CA GLU A 137 -20.62 15.11 1.44
C GLU A 137 -19.95 15.44 2.77
N SER A 138 -20.10 14.59 3.78
CA SER A 138 -19.43 14.80 5.06
C SER A 138 -17.94 14.43 4.94
N LEU A 139 -17.62 13.30 4.33
CA LEU A 139 -16.24 12.77 4.29
C LEU A 139 -15.30 13.66 3.48
N LEU A 140 -15.74 14.10 2.30
CA LEU A 140 -14.89 14.79 1.31
C LEU A 140 -14.95 16.32 1.41
N LYS A 141 -15.70 16.87 2.38
CA LYS A 141 -15.74 18.31 2.68
C LYS A 141 -15.16 18.69 4.04
N THR A 142 -14.66 17.73 4.83
CA THR A 142 -14.14 18.00 6.18
C THR A 142 -12.70 18.51 6.09
N PRO A 143 -12.43 19.82 6.28
CA PRO A 143 -11.11 20.39 6.01
C PRO A 143 -10.07 20.02 7.07
N SER A 144 -10.49 19.59 8.25
CA SER A 144 -9.63 19.19 9.38
C SER A 144 -9.03 17.79 9.22
N LEU A 145 -9.49 17.00 8.26
CA LEU A 145 -9.12 15.60 8.14
C LEU A 145 -7.65 15.47 7.67
N GLU A 146 -6.82 14.90 8.52
CA GLU A 146 -5.39 14.67 8.33
C GLU A 146 -5.10 13.21 7.92
N VAL A 147 -5.86 12.24 8.47
CA VAL A 147 -5.69 10.80 8.21
C VAL A 147 -7.05 10.15 7.98
N LEU A 148 -7.16 9.40 6.88
CA LEU A 148 -8.32 8.58 6.57
C LEU A 148 -7.88 7.15 6.23
N VAL A 149 -8.24 6.21 7.10
CA VAL A 149 -8.07 4.78 6.89
C VAL A 149 -9.43 4.11 6.92
N LEU A 150 -9.88 3.58 5.78
CA LEU A 150 -11.14 2.85 5.65
C LEU A 150 -10.90 1.48 5.06
N LYS A 151 -11.20 0.42 5.80
CA LYS A 151 -11.07 -0.96 5.36
C LYS A 151 -12.41 -1.67 5.47
N MET A 152 -12.91 -2.17 4.34
CA MET A 152 -14.17 -2.88 4.25
C MET A 152 -13.99 -4.20 3.48
N MET A 153 -14.20 -5.34 4.15
CA MET A 153 -13.98 -6.65 3.49
C MET A 153 -15.04 -6.98 2.42
N ASN A 154 -16.29 -6.54 2.65
CA ASN A 154 -17.48 -6.84 1.84
C ASN A 154 -17.88 -5.71 0.86
N TYR A 155 -16.93 -4.87 0.46
CA TYR A 155 -17.13 -3.75 -0.49
C TYR A 155 -18.17 -2.71 -0.08
N GLY A 156 -17.72 -1.58 0.46
CA GLY A 156 -18.56 -0.40 0.67
C GLY A 156 -18.66 0.48 -0.56
N ALA A 157 -19.84 1.06 -0.80
CA ALA A 157 -20.02 2.06 -1.85
C ALA A 157 -19.82 3.46 -1.27
N ILE A 158 -18.95 4.25 -1.90
CA ILE A 158 -18.80 5.67 -1.61
C ILE A 158 -19.20 6.45 -2.86
N LYS A 159 -20.31 7.19 -2.76
CA LYS A 159 -20.70 8.15 -3.80
C LYS A 159 -19.65 9.25 -3.84
N VAL A 160 -19.14 9.69 -4.98
CA VAL A 160 -18.12 10.76 -5.02
C VAL A 160 -18.65 12.01 -5.74
N PRO A 161 -18.32 13.23 -5.27
CA PRO A 161 -18.61 14.44 -6.02
C PRO A 161 -17.69 14.57 -7.24
N THR A 162 -18.03 15.45 -8.18
CA THR A 162 -17.16 15.78 -9.33
C THR A 162 -15.86 16.45 -8.92
N PHE A 163 -15.88 17.16 -7.79
CA PHE A 163 -14.72 17.82 -7.20
C PHE A 163 -14.70 17.62 -5.69
N ALA A 164 -13.53 17.31 -5.13
CA ALA A 164 -13.29 17.41 -3.69
C ALA A 164 -11.89 17.94 -3.38
N SER A 165 -11.78 18.66 -2.26
CA SER A 165 -10.54 19.25 -1.79
C SER A 165 -10.38 18.99 -0.30
N LEU A 166 -9.30 18.33 0.09
CA LEU A 166 -8.94 18.05 1.48
C LEU A 166 -7.52 18.57 1.73
N SER A 167 -7.44 19.80 2.25
CA SER A 167 -6.21 20.58 2.30
C SER A 167 -5.20 20.13 3.36
N HIS A 168 -5.63 19.35 4.35
CA HIS A 168 -4.76 18.84 5.43
C HIS A 168 -4.55 17.33 5.37
N LEU A 169 -5.18 16.63 4.40
CA LEU A 169 -5.08 15.18 4.31
C LEU A 169 -3.64 14.78 3.97
N THR A 170 -3.02 13.98 4.83
CA THR A 170 -1.65 13.50 4.69
C THR A 170 -1.59 12.02 4.33
N VAL A 171 -2.55 11.23 4.81
CA VAL A 171 -2.63 9.79 4.60
C VAL A 171 -4.04 9.40 4.17
N LEU A 172 -4.14 8.73 3.02
CA LEU A 172 -5.35 8.12 2.51
C LEU A 172 -5.11 6.63 2.26
N GLN A 173 -5.74 5.78 3.08
CA GLN A 173 -5.66 4.32 2.96
C GLN A 173 -7.06 3.74 2.82
N LEU A 174 -7.36 3.12 1.69
CA LEU A 174 -8.69 2.59 1.41
C LEU A 174 -8.58 1.11 1.03
N SER A 175 -9.46 0.27 1.56
CA SER A 175 -9.52 -1.14 1.20
C SER A 175 -10.96 -1.59 0.99
N GLY A 176 -11.23 -2.23 -0.15
CA GLY A 176 -12.55 -2.75 -0.50
C GLY A 176 -13.60 -1.66 -0.63
N ILE A 177 -13.34 -0.66 -1.48
CA ILE A 177 -14.26 0.47 -1.71
C ILE A 177 -14.61 0.56 -3.19
N ILE A 178 -15.90 0.70 -3.47
CA ILE A 178 -16.46 0.95 -4.79
C ILE A 178 -16.87 2.42 -4.87
N PHE A 179 -16.19 3.19 -5.72
CA PHE A 179 -16.55 4.58 -5.96
C PHE A 179 -17.65 4.66 -7.02
N THR A 180 -18.74 5.35 -6.68
CA THR A 180 -19.91 5.51 -7.56
C THR A 180 -20.25 6.98 -7.77
N TYR A 181 -20.97 7.30 -8.83
CA TYR A 181 -21.42 8.65 -9.14
C TYR A 181 -22.93 8.68 -9.41
N ASP A 182 -23.64 9.63 -8.82
CA ASP A 182 -25.11 9.62 -8.67
C ASP A 182 -25.87 10.33 -9.82
N SER A 183 -25.33 10.39 -11.03
CA SER A 183 -25.99 11.12 -12.13
C SER A 183 -26.33 10.24 -13.34
N SER A 184 -27.50 10.50 -13.90
CA SER A 184 -28.01 9.96 -15.18
C SER A 184 -27.21 10.40 -16.43
N LYS A 185 -26.22 11.28 -16.29
CA LYS A 185 -25.33 11.70 -17.38
C LYS A 185 -24.14 10.74 -17.53
N CYS A 186 -23.79 10.48 -18.78
CA CYS A 186 -22.66 9.67 -19.22
C CYS A 186 -21.35 10.06 -18.49
N SER A 187 -20.88 9.18 -17.60
CA SER A 187 -19.49 9.01 -17.14
C SER A 187 -18.66 10.30 -16.96
N PRO A 188 -18.63 10.91 -15.76
CA PRO A 188 -17.92 12.18 -15.52
C PRO A 188 -16.39 12.01 -15.50
N LYS A 189 -15.70 13.15 -15.60
CA LYS A 189 -14.30 13.30 -15.18
C LYS A 189 -14.29 13.92 -13.78
N LEU A 190 -13.66 13.24 -12.82
CA LEU A 190 -13.57 13.67 -11.43
C LEU A 190 -12.21 14.32 -11.16
N ASN A 191 -12.18 15.34 -10.30
CA ASN A 191 -10.95 16.02 -9.90
C ASN A 191 -10.83 16.09 -8.36
N PHE A 192 -9.75 15.56 -7.82
CA PHE A 192 -9.46 15.51 -6.39
C PHE A 192 -8.19 16.31 -6.09
N ASN A 193 -8.30 17.34 -5.26
CA ASN A 193 -7.17 18.19 -4.87
C ASN A 193 -6.76 17.92 -3.41
N PHE A 194 -5.64 17.22 -3.22
CA PHE A 194 -5.12 16.88 -1.90
C PHE A 194 -3.66 17.37 -1.78
N PRO A 195 -3.45 18.68 -1.52
CA PRO A 195 -2.14 19.33 -1.65
C PRO A 195 -1.10 18.82 -0.64
N THR A 196 -1.53 18.33 0.53
CA THR A 196 -0.67 17.83 1.60
C THR A 196 -0.48 16.32 1.61
N LEU A 197 -1.12 15.60 0.68
CA LEU A 197 -1.15 14.13 0.70
C LEU A 197 0.25 13.57 0.47
N ARG A 198 0.74 12.79 1.43
CA ARG A 198 2.06 12.14 1.39
C ARG A 198 1.97 10.67 1.03
N LYS A 199 0.88 10.02 1.46
CA LYS A 199 0.70 8.58 1.31
C LYS A 199 -0.70 8.25 0.80
N TYR A 200 -0.75 7.60 -0.35
CA TYR A 200 -1.97 7.06 -0.95
C TYR A 200 -1.81 5.55 -1.13
N GLU A 201 -2.61 4.78 -0.39
CA GLU A 201 -2.65 3.32 -0.55
C GLU A 201 -4.08 2.87 -0.77
N VAL A 202 -4.30 2.10 -1.83
CA VAL A 202 -5.61 1.52 -2.12
C VAL A 202 -5.49 0.02 -2.36
N GLU A 203 -6.39 -0.74 -1.78
CA GLU A 203 -6.47 -2.19 -1.92
C GLU A 203 -7.88 -2.61 -2.36
N ASN A 204 -8.00 -3.31 -3.49
CA ASN A 204 -9.27 -3.78 -4.03
C ASN A 204 -10.32 -2.64 -4.14
N CYS A 205 -9.90 -1.46 -4.63
CA CYS A 205 -10.81 -0.35 -4.89
C CYS A 205 -11.10 -0.21 -6.38
N THR A 206 -12.35 0.10 -6.74
CA THR A 206 -12.79 0.22 -8.14
C THR A 206 -13.64 1.48 -8.36
N TRP A 207 -13.64 1.96 -9.60
CA TRP A 207 -14.45 3.10 -10.04
C TRP A 207 -15.52 2.61 -11.00
N LEU A 208 -16.79 2.76 -10.65
CA LEU A 208 -17.92 2.34 -11.49
C LEU A 208 -18.52 3.54 -12.22
N ASN A 209 -18.77 3.39 -13.52
CA ASN A 209 -19.43 4.38 -14.38
C ASN A 209 -18.71 5.73 -14.43
N ILE A 210 -17.37 5.73 -14.33
CA ILE A 210 -16.53 6.94 -14.32
C ILE A 210 -15.50 6.84 -15.44
N LYS A 211 -15.41 7.89 -16.27
CA LYS A 211 -14.49 7.92 -17.43
C LYS A 211 -13.07 8.28 -17.04
N GLY A 212 -12.91 9.15 -16.05
CA GLY A 212 -11.58 9.50 -15.59
C GLY A 212 -11.54 10.20 -14.24
N VAL A 213 -10.41 10.06 -13.57
CA VAL A 213 -10.15 10.61 -12.24
C VAL A 213 -8.79 11.28 -12.29
N THR A 214 -8.72 12.54 -11.88
CA THR A 214 -7.45 13.28 -11.74
C THR A 214 -7.21 13.61 -10.28
N PHE A 215 -6.01 13.28 -9.79
CA PHE A 215 -5.54 13.64 -8.46
C PHE A 215 -4.45 14.71 -8.58
N GLU A 216 -4.72 15.90 -8.05
CA GLU A 216 -3.74 16.96 -7.84
C GLU A 216 -3.10 16.76 -6.46
N VAL A 217 -1.92 16.12 -6.44
CA VAL A 217 -1.25 15.60 -5.24
C VAL A 217 0.25 15.90 -5.27
N PRO A 218 0.65 17.19 -5.26
CA PRO A 218 2.03 17.62 -5.49
C PRO A 218 3.05 16.99 -4.52
N LEU A 219 2.67 16.79 -3.26
CA LEU A 219 3.56 16.30 -2.19
C LEU A 219 3.53 14.77 -2.00
N LEU A 220 2.89 14.01 -2.90
CA LEU A 220 2.75 12.57 -2.76
C LEU A 220 4.10 11.86 -2.82
N GLN A 221 4.43 11.09 -1.77
CA GLN A 221 5.68 10.36 -1.64
C GLN A 221 5.51 8.86 -1.88
N VAL A 222 4.38 8.29 -1.44
CA VAL A 222 4.09 6.86 -1.54
C VAL A 222 2.76 6.66 -2.26
N LEU A 223 2.81 5.96 -3.40
CA LEU A 223 1.65 5.52 -4.16
C LEU A 223 1.65 3.99 -4.20
N SER A 224 0.70 3.36 -3.50
CA SER A 224 0.51 1.91 -3.53
C SER A 224 -0.89 1.56 -4.01
N ILE A 225 -0.97 0.72 -5.04
CA ILE A 225 -2.22 0.22 -5.61
C ILE A 225 -2.15 -1.30 -5.59
N LYS A 226 -3.12 -1.94 -4.94
CA LYS A 226 -3.18 -3.40 -4.79
C LYS A 226 -4.54 -3.94 -5.23
N HIS A 227 -4.57 -4.90 -6.15
CA HIS A 227 -5.77 -5.55 -6.66
C HIS A 227 -5.61 -7.07 -6.64
N THR A 228 -5.91 -7.69 -5.50
CA THR A 228 -5.78 -9.15 -5.29
C THR A 228 -7.08 -9.92 -5.57
N ARG A 229 -8.14 -9.23 -5.99
CA ARG A 229 -9.40 -9.84 -6.37
C ARG A 229 -9.70 -9.45 -7.82
N GLU A 230 -10.02 -10.43 -8.66
CA GLU A 230 -10.36 -10.20 -10.06
C GLU A 230 -11.76 -9.59 -10.12
N PHE A 231 -11.87 -8.35 -10.61
CA PHE A 231 -13.15 -7.69 -10.85
C PHE A 231 -13.48 -7.85 -12.32
N ILE A 232 -14.50 -8.64 -12.62
CA ILE A 232 -15.09 -8.72 -13.95
C ILE A 232 -16.16 -7.64 -13.99
N THR A 233 -15.81 -6.46 -14.50
CA THR A 233 -16.80 -5.43 -14.86
C THR A 233 -16.81 -5.28 -16.37
N ASP A 234 -17.99 -5.33 -16.99
CA ASP A 234 -18.18 -5.25 -18.45
C ASP A 234 -18.00 -3.84 -19.03
N GLU A 235 -17.72 -2.82 -18.21
CA GLU A 235 -17.96 -1.43 -18.62
C GLU A 235 -16.79 -0.47 -18.35
N THR A 236 -16.26 0.07 -19.46
CA THR A 236 -15.46 1.29 -19.62
C THR A 236 -14.10 1.39 -18.91
N LEU A 237 -13.04 1.66 -19.69
CA LEU A 237 -11.72 1.96 -19.16
C LEU A 237 -11.72 3.31 -18.41
N THR A 238 -11.67 3.32 -17.08
CA THR A 238 -11.44 4.57 -16.31
C THR A 238 -9.98 4.99 -16.40
N LEU A 239 -9.71 6.20 -16.87
CA LEU A 239 -8.37 6.79 -16.84
C LEU A 239 -8.10 7.43 -15.47
N ILE A 240 -7.11 6.94 -14.72
CA ILE A 240 -6.71 7.53 -13.44
C ILE A 240 -5.37 8.25 -13.61
N LYS A 241 -5.37 9.55 -13.37
CA LYS A 241 -4.21 10.43 -13.49
C LYS A 241 -3.75 10.92 -12.12
N PHE A 242 -2.46 10.80 -11.82
CA PHE A 242 -1.82 11.41 -10.66
C PHE A 242 -0.85 12.51 -11.09
N CYS A 243 -1.13 13.75 -10.68
CA CYS A 243 -0.25 14.90 -10.82
C CYS A 243 0.60 15.03 -9.54
N THR A 244 1.82 14.50 -9.56
CA THR A 244 2.78 14.54 -8.45
C THR A 244 4.18 14.87 -8.96
N SER A 245 5.02 15.53 -8.16
CA SER A 245 6.41 15.82 -8.49
C SER A 245 7.42 15.30 -7.47
N HIS A 246 6.94 14.61 -6.42
CA HIS A 246 7.76 14.20 -5.27
C HIS A 246 7.63 12.71 -4.93
N LEU A 247 7.18 11.90 -5.90
CA LEU A 247 6.97 10.47 -5.69
C LEU A 247 8.31 9.76 -5.43
N LYS A 248 8.43 9.11 -4.27
CA LYS A 248 9.61 8.33 -3.87
C LYS A 248 9.41 6.85 -4.12
N GLU A 249 8.20 6.36 -3.87
CA GLU A 249 7.85 4.95 -3.94
C GLU A 249 6.55 4.75 -4.72
N PHE A 250 6.63 3.93 -5.75
CA PHE A 250 5.48 3.44 -6.51
C PHE A 250 5.37 1.93 -6.32
N SER A 251 4.17 1.44 -6.01
CA SER A 251 3.89 0.02 -5.89
C SER A 251 2.57 -0.31 -6.58
N TYR A 252 2.60 -1.28 -7.49
CA TYR A 252 1.42 -1.89 -8.10
C TYR A 252 1.45 -3.40 -7.86
N VAL A 253 0.42 -3.96 -7.25
CA VAL A 253 0.32 -5.41 -6.98
C VAL A 253 -1.05 -5.93 -7.35
N GLY A 254 -1.22 -6.66 -8.44
CA GLY A 254 -2.54 -7.21 -8.76
C GLY A 254 -2.73 -7.76 -10.16
N TYR A 255 -3.99 -8.08 -10.47
CA TYR A 255 -4.44 -8.41 -11.83
C TYR A 255 -4.26 -7.23 -12.79
N SER A 256 -4.44 -7.42 -14.10
CA SER A 256 -4.51 -6.27 -15.00
C SER A 256 -5.67 -5.37 -14.60
N LEU A 257 -5.41 -4.07 -14.47
CA LEU A 257 -6.49 -3.10 -14.44
C LEU A 257 -7.18 -3.05 -15.81
N GLN A 258 -8.49 -2.80 -15.80
CA GLN A 258 -9.18 -2.15 -16.92
C GLN A 258 -9.00 -0.61 -16.86
N HIS A 259 -8.24 -0.09 -15.92
CA HIS A 259 -7.97 1.34 -15.76
C HIS A 259 -6.59 1.66 -16.34
N SER A 260 -6.48 2.73 -17.14
CA SER A 260 -5.18 3.28 -17.53
C SER A 260 -4.66 4.16 -16.41
N LEU A 261 -3.39 3.95 -16.03
CA LEU A 261 -2.71 4.72 -15.00
C LEU A 261 -1.77 5.71 -15.65
N LEU A 262 -2.05 7.01 -15.51
CA LEU A 262 -1.16 8.07 -15.97
C LEU A 262 -0.49 8.76 -14.78
N LEU A 263 0.81 8.56 -14.65
CA LEU A 263 1.64 9.12 -13.63
C LEU A 263 2.48 10.24 -14.24
N HIS A 264 2.23 11.48 -13.83
CA HIS A 264 3.19 12.55 -14.12
C HIS A 264 4.36 12.35 -13.15
N LEU A 265 5.46 11.78 -13.64
CA LEU A 265 6.59 11.38 -12.79
C LEU A 265 7.82 12.25 -13.02
N SER A 266 8.41 12.71 -11.94
CA SER A 266 9.82 13.08 -11.84
C SER A 266 10.69 11.82 -11.67
N THR A 267 11.83 11.94 -11.01
CA THR A 267 12.64 10.79 -10.59
C THR A 267 12.06 10.14 -9.33
N ILE A 268 12.06 8.81 -9.28
CA ILE A 268 11.51 7.96 -8.21
C ILE A 268 12.62 7.04 -7.67
N ALA A 269 12.68 6.85 -6.35
CA ALA A 269 13.68 6.00 -5.71
C ALA A 269 13.39 4.49 -5.85
N SER A 270 12.12 4.10 -5.90
CA SER A 270 11.69 2.70 -6.01
C SER A 270 10.38 2.54 -6.75
N ALA A 271 10.33 1.58 -7.67
CA ALA A 271 9.10 1.11 -8.31
C ALA A 271 8.97 -0.41 -8.14
N ASN A 272 7.83 -0.87 -7.63
CA ASN A 272 7.50 -2.28 -7.47
C ASN A 272 6.26 -2.59 -8.31
N ILE A 273 6.37 -3.53 -9.23
CA ILE A 273 5.28 -3.98 -10.10
C ILE A 273 5.18 -5.50 -9.94
N HIS A 274 4.10 -5.98 -9.34
CA HIS A 274 3.80 -7.39 -9.21
C HIS A 274 2.46 -7.68 -9.87
N LEU A 275 2.50 -8.38 -11.00
CA LEU A 275 1.30 -8.65 -11.78
C LEU A 275 0.87 -10.10 -11.61
N ILE A 276 -0.28 -10.31 -10.98
CA ILE A 276 -0.88 -11.63 -10.73
C ILE A 276 -1.42 -12.21 -12.05
N LYS A 277 -1.38 -13.54 -12.19
CA LYS A 277 -1.94 -14.26 -13.34
C LYS A 277 -3.48 -14.13 -13.30
N GLY A 278 -4.04 -13.44 -14.29
CA GLY A 278 -5.49 -13.36 -14.54
C GLY A 278 -5.85 -13.96 -15.89
N GLU A 279 -7.14 -13.92 -16.24
CA GLU A 279 -7.64 -14.52 -17.48
C GLU A 279 -7.22 -13.75 -18.74
N ASN A 280 -7.03 -12.42 -18.64
CA ASN A 280 -6.74 -11.56 -19.79
C ASN A 280 -5.26 -11.13 -19.88
N GLU A 281 -4.47 -11.94 -20.58
CA GLU A 281 -3.03 -11.70 -20.76
C GLU A 281 -2.72 -10.43 -21.58
N LYS A 282 -3.57 -10.09 -22.57
CA LYS A 282 -3.38 -8.90 -23.43
C LYS A 282 -3.46 -7.60 -22.64
N ASN A 283 -4.49 -7.44 -21.81
CA ASN A 283 -4.64 -6.24 -20.98
C ASN A 283 -3.48 -6.09 -20.01
N THR A 284 -3.05 -7.20 -19.41
CA THR A 284 -1.92 -7.15 -18.49
C THR A 284 -0.68 -6.63 -19.22
N ALA A 285 -0.51 -7.04 -20.49
CA ALA A 285 0.68 -6.75 -21.28
C ALA A 285 0.70 -5.29 -21.71
N PHE A 286 -0.46 -4.74 -22.06
CA PHE A 286 -0.64 -3.32 -22.22
C PHE A 286 -0.25 -2.53 -20.95
N LEU A 287 -0.76 -2.93 -19.78
CA LEU A 287 -0.43 -2.28 -18.50
C LEU A 287 1.07 -2.34 -18.20
N THR A 288 1.72 -3.47 -18.50
CA THR A 288 3.17 -3.64 -18.35
C THR A 288 3.93 -2.62 -19.20
N CYS A 289 3.60 -2.52 -20.49
CA CYS A 289 4.22 -1.55 -21.39
C CYS A 289 3.95 -0.10 -20.93
N GLU A 290 2.71 0.21 -20.56
CA GLU A 290 2.29 1.53 -20.10
C GLU A 290 3.07 1.97 -18.85
N LEU A 291 3.20 1.09 -17.85
CA LEU A 291 3.93 1.40 -16.61
C LEU A 291 5.44 1.48 -16.85
N LEU A 292 6.04 0.51 -17.56
CA LEU A 292 7.49 0.52 -17.83
C LEU A 292 7.90 1.75 -18.65
N ASN A 293 7.10 2.14 -19.64
CA ASN A 293 7.36 3.34 -20.44
C ASN A 293 7.33 4.62 -19.57
N GLN A 294 6.38 4.72 -18.64
CA GLN A 294 6.30 5.86 -17.72
C GLN A 294 7.45 5.91 -16.70
N LEU A 295 8.03 4.76 -16.35
CA LEU A 295 9.15 4.63 -15.42
C LEU A 295 10.53 4.71 -16.10
N SER A 296 10.56 4.66 -17.43
CA SER A 296 11.78 4.77 -18.25
C SER A 296 12.62 5.98 -17.84
N ASN A 297 13.89 5.74 -17.55
CA ASN A 297 14.93 6.67 -17.11
C ASN A 297 14.63 7.49 -15.84
N LYS A 298 13.62 7.09 -15.06
CA LYS A 298 13.17 7.81 -13.87
C LYS A 298 13.39 7.06 -12.57
N VAL A 299 13.70 5.78 -12.62
CA VAL A 299 13.73 4.89 -11.44
C VAL A 299 15.14 4.44 -11.08
N GLU A 300 15.48 4.46 -9.79
CA GLU A 300 16.75 3.92 -9.27
C GLU A 300 16.69 2.42 -8.92
N ARG A 301 15.52 1.95 -8.44
CA ARG A 301 15.28 0.55 -8.08
C ARG A 301 13.97 0.06 -8.68
N LEU A 302 14.02 -0.98 -9.50
CA LEU A 302 12.86 -1.57 -10.15
C LEU A 302 12.71 -3.03 -9.71
N THR A 303 11.56 -3.36 -9.16
CA THR A 303 11.13 -4.73 -8.92
C THR A 303 9.97 -5.03 -9.86
N TYR A 304 10.11 -6.05 -10.71
CA TYR A 304 9.05 -6.52 -11.60
C TYR A 304 8.85 -8.03 -11.41
N LYS A 305 7.73 -8.44 -10.82
CA LYS A 305 7.40 -9.84 -10.56
C LYS A 305 6.23 -10.30 -11.41
N ARG A 306 6.44 -11.37 -12.18
CA ARG A 306 5.42 -12.09 -12.94
C ARG A 306 5.95 -13.48 -13.34
N SER A 307 5.06 -14.36 -13.81
CA SER A 307 5.42 -15.65 -14.41
C SER A 307 6.03 -15.49 -15.82
N ALA A 308 6.94 -16.40 -16.21
CA ALA A 308 7.76 -16.27 -17.41
C ALA A 308 7.04 -16.53 -18.73
N GLN A 309 6.00 -17.38 -18.75
CA GLN A 309 5.23 -17.70 -19.97
C GLN A 309 4.61 -16.45 -20.63
N TYR A 310 4.41 -15.42 -19.80
CA TYR A 310 3.74 -14.20 -20.16
C TYR A 310 4.57 -13.22 -21.00
N TRP A 311 5.89 -13.26 -20.93
CA TRP A 311 6.72 -12.34 -21.71
C TRP A 311 6.49 -12.47 -23.23
N SER A 312 6.07 -13.65 -23.68
CA SER A 312 5.65 -13.89 -25.06
C SER A 312 4.42 -13.05 -25.45
N ALA A 313 3.44 -12.87 -24.55
CA ALA A 313 2.27 -12.04 -24.78
C ALA A 313 2.65 -10.56 -24.87
N VAL A 314 3.56 -10.08 -24.02
CA VAL A 314 4.00 -8.67 -24.04
C VAL A 314 4.76 -8.32 -25.32
N SER A 315 5.57 -9.24 -25.83
CA SER A 315 6.23 -9.05 -27.12
C SER A 315 5.27 -8.99 -28.32
N LYS A 316 4.06 -9.56 -28.19
CA LYS A 316 3.03 -9.66 -29.24
C LYS A 316 1.93 -8.61 -29.13
N SER A 317 1.68 -8.05 -27.95
CA SER A 317 0.51 -7.22 -27.64
C SER A 317 0.68 -5.73 -27.93
N VAL A 318 1.83 -5.29 -28.44
CA VAL A 318 2.04 -3.90 -28.84
C VAL A 318 1.16 -3.63 -30.07
N PRO A 319 0.09 -2.82 -29.99
CA PRO A 319 -0.81 -2.61 -31.11
C PRO A 319 -0.10 -1.81 -32.20
N TYR A 320 -0.24 -2.28 -33.44
CA TYR A 320 0.29 -1.69 -34.68
C TYR A 320 -0.12 -0.21 -34.91
N ASN A 321 -1.10 0.32 -34.16
CA ASN A 321 -1.81 1.56 -34.50
C ASN A 321 -1.80 2.66 -33.41
N ALA A 322 -0.97 2.58 -32.36
CA ALA A 322 -0.81 3.70 -31.41
C ALA A 322 0.47 4.53 -31.63
N TYR A 323 1.43 4.00 -32.39
CA TYR A 323 2.69 4.66 -32.73
C TYR A 323 3.06 4.29 -34.17
N PRO A 324 2.95 5.20 -35.16
CA PRO A 324 3.00 4.84 -36.58
C PRO A 324 4.38 4.38 -37.09
N ASN A 325 5.41 4.32 -36.25
CA ASN A 325 6.75 3.90 -36.62
C ASN A 325 7.50 3.37 -35.39
N ARG A 326 7.65 2.04 -35.24
CA ARG A 326 8.88 1.30 -34.85
C ARG A 326 8.62 -0.10 -34.23
N VAL A 327 9.13 -1.10 -34.96
CA VAL A 327 9.89 -2.32 -34.62
C VAL A 327 9.64 -3.08 -33.29
N HIS A 328 9.52 -4.39 -33.49
CA HIS A 328 9.67 -5.53 -32.59
C HIS A 328 10.44 -5.32 -31.26
N ALA A 329 9.82 -5.74 -30.16
CA ALA A 329 10.33 -5.83 -28.78
C ALA A 329 10.00 -4.61 -27.88
N LEU A 330 9.60 -4.93 -26.65
CA LEU A 330 9.29 -4.03 -25.53
C LEU A 330 10.34 -2.93 -25.25
N THR A 331 11.52 -3.04 -25.83
CA THR A 331 12.79 -2.58 -25.25
C THR A 331 13.58 -1.65 -26.15
N ASP A 332 13.15 -1.41 -27.39
CA ASP A 332 13.84 -0.48 -28.29
C ASP A 332 13.72 1.00 -27.85
N HIS A 333 12.87 1.29 -26.84
CA HIS A 333 12.61 2.65 -26.32
C HIS A 333 12.71 2.79 -24.80
N LEU A 334 13.02 1.72 -24.07
CA LEU A 334 13.16 1.76 -22.62
C LEU A 334 14.63 2.02 -22.27
N GLU A 335 14.95 3.22 -21.78
CA GLU A 335 16.29 3.54 -21.30
C GLU A 335 16.26 3.63 -19.78
N PHE A 336 16.99 2.76 -19.09
CA PHE A 336 17.06 2.74 -17.62
C PHE A 336 18.42 3.23 -17.13
N GLY A 337 18.85 4.40 -17.61
CA GLY A 337 20.16 4.98 -17.35
C GLY A 337 20.48 5.21 -15.87
N ARG A 338 19.46 5.42 -15.03
CA ARG A 338 19.60 5.64 -13.58
C ARG A 338 19.43 4.37 -12.73
N LEU A 339 19.05 3.26 -13.35
CA LEU A 339 18.70 2.06 -12.60
C LEU A 339 19.95 1.42 -12.01
N THR A 340 19.99 1.32 -10.67
CA THR A 340 21.09 0.72 -9.92
C THR A 340 20.76 -0.67 -9.41
N ARG A 341 19.47 -0.98 -9.21
CA ARG A 341 19.00 -2.30 -8.78
C ARG A 341 17.79 -2.75 -9.61
N LEU A 342 17.90 -3.94 -10.18
CA LEU A 342 16.84 -4.61 -10.92
C LEU A 342 16.52 -5.93 -10.23
N GLU A 343 15.26 -6.13 -9.85
CA GLU A 343 14.73 -7.38 -9.31
C GLU A 343 13.62 -7.89 -10.21
N LEU A 344 13.77 -9.09 -10.74
CA LEU A 344 12.81 -9.74 -11.62
C LEU A 344 12.22 -10.99 -10.94
N GLY A 345 10.97 -11.33 -11.26
CA GLY A 345 10.38 -12.62 -10.89
C GLY A 345 10.90 -13.73 -11.81
N GLU A 346 9.99 -14.37 -12.53
CA GLU A 346 10.35 -15.32 -13.59
C GLU A 346 10.61 -14.58 -14.91
N VAL A 347 11.72 -14.89 -15.58
CA VAL A 347 12.15 -14.19 -16.79
C VAL A 347 12.73 -15.13 -17.84
N THR A 348 12.57 -14.78 -19.11
CA THR A 348 13.26 -15.45 -20.22
C THR A 348 14.57 -14.71 -20.55
N GLY A 349 15.55 -15.44 -21.07
CA GLY A 349 16.87 -14.91 -21.41
C GLY A 349 16.81 -13.71 -22.34
N LYS A 350 15.88 -13.74 -23.32
CA LYS A 350 15.64 -12.61 -24.22
C LYS A 350 15.29 -11.33 -23.46
N VAL A 351 14.25 -11.39 -22.62
CA VAL A 351 13.77 -10.22 -21.86
C VAL A 351 14.82 -9.75 -20.88
N LEU A 352 15.50 -10.69 -20.20
CA LEU A 352 16.58 -10.37 -19.29
C LEU A 352 17.69 -9.59 -20.02
N MET A 353 18.14 -10.07 -21.17
CA MET A 353 19.14 -9.37 -21.99
C MET A 353 18.65 -8.01 -22.45
N ASP A 354 17.38 -7.90 -22.83
CA ASP A 354 16.82 -6.62 -23.26
C ASP A 354 16.81 -5.58 -22.12
N PHE A 355 16.57 -5.99 -20.86
CA PHE A 355 16.75 -5.10 -19.70
C PHE A 355 18.22 -4.76 -19.47
N LEU A 356 19.12 -5.76 -19.54
CA LEU A 356 20.55 -5.58 -19.26
C LEU A 356 21.22 -4.62 -20.26
N LEU A 357 20.89 -4.74 -21.55
CA LEU A 357 21.40 -3.85 -22.60
C LEU A 357 20.97 -2.38 -22.39
N ASN A 358 19.83 -2.17 -21.72
CA ASN A 358 19.23 -0.85 -21.48
C ASN A 358 19.48 -0.29 -20.07
N THR A 359 20.33 -0.94 -19.25
CA THR A 359 20.56 -0.56 -17.83
C THR A 359 22.05 -0.31 -17.55
N PRO A 360 22.69 0.72 -18.13
CA PRO A 360 24.15 0.91 -18.08
C PRO A 360 24.71 1.10 -16.67
N SER A 361 23.92 1.65 -15.74
CA SER A 361 24.32 1.95 -14.36
C SER A 361 23.98 0.85 -13.35
N LEU A 362 23.57 -0.33 -13.82
CA LEU A 362 23.11 -1.42 -12.96
C LEU A 362 24.24 -1.95 -12.06
N LYS A 363 24.02 -1.95 -10.75
CA LYS A 363 24.95 -2.49 -9.73
C LYS A 363 24.51 -3.83 -9.18
N THR A 364 23.20 -4.04 -9.07
CA THR A 364 22.62 -5.24 -8.46
C THR A 364 21.54 -5.82 -9.36
N LEU A 365 21.73 -7.06 -9.80
CA LEU A 365 20.75 -7.86 -10.51
C LEU A 365 20.21 -8.97 -9.60
N VAL A 366 18.90 -9.10 -9.53
CA VAL A 366 18.21 -10.18 -8.81
C VAL A 366 17.14 -10.75 -9.73
N PHE A 367 17.02 -12.07 -9.82
CA PHE A 367 15.86 -12.69 -10.45
C PHE A 367 15.48 -14.00 -9.75
N GLU A 368 14.18 -14.31 -9.69
CA GLU A 368 13.70 -15.51 -9.00
C GLU A 368 13.88 -16.78 -9.83
N VAL A 369 13.55 -16.77 -11.13
CA VAL A 369 13.67 -17.95 -12.02
C VAL A 369 14.08 -17.50 -13.42
N LEU A 370 15.04 -18.20 -14.03
CA LEU A 370 15.39 -18.05 -15.45
C LEU A 370 14.84 -19.24 -16.22
N CYS A 371 13.92 -19.01 -17.17
CA CYS A 371 13.20 -20.12 -17.81
C CYS A 371 13.85 -20.64 -19.09
N GLN A 372 14.56 -19.77 -19.83
CA GLN A 372 15.17 -20.08 -21.12
C GLN A 372 16.39 -19.18 -21.31
N PHE A 373 17.48 -19.70 -21.90
CA PHE A 373 18.67 -18.94 -22.27
C PHE A 373 19.45 -19.79 -23.29
N GLU A 374 19.33 -19.48 -24.57
CA GLU A 374 19.85 -20.28 -25.69
C GLU A 374 20.83 -19.47 -26.56
N GLU A 375 21.75 -20.16 -27.26
CA GLU A 375 22.85 -19.59 -28.06
C GLU A 375 22.35 -18.75 -29.25
N GLU A 376 21.15 -19.00 -29.78
CA GLU A 376 20.59 -18.29 -30.95
C GLU A 376 19.87 -16.97 -30.62
N LEU A 377 20.08 -16.41 -29.42
CA LEU A 377 19.50 -15.13 -29.08
C LEU A 377 20.20 -14.02 -29.90
N PRO A 378 19.47 -13.17 -30.64
CA PRO A 378 20.04 -12.17 -31.56
C PRO A 378 20.90 -11.08 -30.90
N ASN A 379 21.00 -11.10 -29.56
CA ASN A 379 21.74 -10.15 -28.74
C ASN A 379 22.92 -10.79 -27.98
N TYR A 380 23.25 -12.08 -28.22
CA TYR A 380 24.33 -12.77 -27.50
C TYR A 380 25.72 -12.14 -27.74
N ASP A 381 25.96 -11.61 -28.95
CA ASP A 381 27.21 -10.92 -29.31
C ASP A 381 27.37 -9.56 -28.60
N LYS A 382 26.32 -9.04 -27.96
CA LYS A 382 26.34 -7.74 -27.29
C LYS A 382 26.45 -7.92 -25.79
N VAL A 383 27.66 -7.66 -25.28
CA VAL A 383 27.91 -7.60 -23.84
C VAL A 383 27.25 -6.34 -23.25
N PRO A 384 26.38 -6.47 -22.23
CA PRO A 384 25.80 -5.32 -21.55
C PRO A 384 26.87 -4.40 -20.95
N SER A 385 26.74 -3.09 -21.15
CA SER A 385 27.73 -2.11 -20.65
C SER A 385 27.85 -2.12 -19.13
N CYS A 386 26.78 -2.47 -18.41
CA CYS A 386 26.80 -2.62 -16.97
C CYS A 386 27.69 -3.77 -16.49
N PHE A 387 27.89 -4.83 -17.27
CA PHE A 387 28.77 -5.95 -16.91
C PHE A 387 30.23 -5.49 -16.83
N ILE A 388 30.62 -4.58 -17.72
CA ILE A 388 31.97 -4.03 -17.77
C ILE A 388 32.19 -3.01 -16.65
N SER A 389 31.20 -2.14 -16.41
CA SER A 389 31.42 -0.89 -15.67
C SER A 389 30.86 -0.86 -14.24
N ASN A 390 29.75 -1.55 -13.96
CA ASN A 390 28.97 -1.26 -12.74
C ASN A 390 28.45 -2.48 -11.96
N LEU A 391 28.24 -3.63 -12.60
CA LEU A 391 27.55 -4.77 -12.00
C LEU A 391 28.40 -5.43 -10.91
N GLN A 392 28.00 -5.26 -9.65
CA GLN A 392 28.75 -5.73 -8.48
C GLN A 392 28.13 -6.98 -7.83
N LEU A 393 26.81 -7.14 -7.94
CA LEU A 393 26.09 -8.26 -7.32
C LEU A 393 25.08 -8.87 -8.29
N VAL A 394 25.12 -10.20 -8.41
CA VAL A 394 24.06 -10.98 -9.06
C VAL A 394 23.51 -11.99 -8.06
N ASN A 395 22.19 -12.00 -7.89
CA ASN A 395 21.47 -12.98 -7.10
C ASN A 395 20.64 -13.87 -8.02
N PHE A 396 21.09 -15.10 -8.17
CA PHE A 396 20.36 -16.21 -8.75
C PHE A 396 19.42 -16.73 -7.65
N GLY A 397 18.12 -16.47 -7.81
CA GLY A 397 17.06 -16.94 -6.92
C GLY A 397 16.95 -18.47 -6.93
N ARG A 398 15.79 -19.05 -7.26
CA ARG A 398 15.53 -20.50 -7.30
C ARG A 398 16.36 -21.20 -8.38
N TYR A 399 17.65 -21.40 -8.10
CA TYR A 399 18.58 -22.04 -9.01
C TYR A 399 18.41 -23.56 -8.93
N GLU A 400 18.11 -24.19 -10.07
CA GLU A 400 17.90 -25.64 -10.19
C GLU A 400 19.06 -26.36 -10.89
N GLY A 401 20.04 -25.63 -11.42
CA GLY A 401 21.20 -26.21 -12.11
C GLY A 401 20.90 -26.64 -13.54
N LYS A 402 19.82 -26.10 -14.14
CA LYS A 402 19.44 -26.42 -15.52
C LYS A 402 20.48 -25.87 -16.49
N TYR A 403 20.54 -26.48 -17.68
CA TYR A 403 21.49 -26.10 -18.72
C TYR A 403 21.46 -24.60 -19.06
N HIS A 404 20.27 -24.02 -19.26
CA HIS A 404 20.14 -22.59 -19.57
C HIS A 404 20.58 -21.68 -18.40
N GLU A 405 20.34 -22.08 -17.15
CA GLU A 405 20.81 -21.33 -15.97
C GLU A 405 22.34 -21.35 -15.89
N LEU A 406 22.95 -22.53 -16.08
CA LEU A 406 24.40 -22.69 -16.15
C LEU A 406 25.03 -21.84 -17.25
N ARG A 407 24.41 -21.80 -18.43
CA ARG A 407 24.87 -20.99 -19.56
C ARG A 407 24.82 -19.49 -19.24
N PHE A 408 23.74 -19.01 -18.63
CA PHE A 408 23.68 -17.61 -18.22
C PHE A 408 24.70 -17.30 -17.11
N VAL A 409 24.90 -18.22 -16.16
CA VAL A 409 25.96 -18.10 -15.15
C VAL A 409 27.31 -17.95 -15.84
N GLN A 410 27.67 -18.86 -16.77
CA GLN A 410 28.92 -18.78 -17.55
C GLN A 410 29.06 -17.45 -18.26
N PHE A 411 28.02 -17.01 -18.97
CA PHE A 411 28.00 -15.73 -19.68
C PHE A 411 28.27 -14.55 -18.74
N VAL A 412 27.62 -14.50 -17.57
CA VAL A 412 27.89 -13.47 -16.55
C VAL A 412 29.32 -13.57 -16.04
N MET A 413 29.82 -14.78 -15.77
CA MET A 413 31.18 -14.99 -15.27
C MET A 413 32.27 -14.58 -16.27
N GLU A 414 32.04 -14.77 -17.55
CA GLU A 414 32.98 -14.41 -18.62
C GLU A 414 33.03 -12.91 -18.85
N ASN A 415 31.88 -12.23 -18.75
CA ASN A 415 31.73 -10.86 -19.21
C ASN A 415 31.64 -9.79 -18.10
N ALA A 416 31.26 -10.15 -16.86
CA ALA A 416 31.12 -9.20 -15.77
C ALA A 416 32.46 -8.93 -15.06
N GLN A 417 33.13 -7.83 -15.43
CA GLN A 417 34.50 -7.53 -15.02
C GLN A 417 34.61 -6.99 -13.58
N VAL A 418 33.58 -6.30 -13.09
CA VAL A 418 33.56 -5.65 -11.77
C VAL A 418 32.68 -6.39 -10.74
N LEU A 419 32.29 -7.63 -11.06
CA LEU A 419 31.42 -8.45 -10.23
C LEU A 419 32.13 -8.86 -8.94
N LYS A 420 31.54 -8.52 -7.79
CA LYS A 420 32.12 -8.78 -6.45
C LYS A 420 31.50 -10.00 -5.79
N ARG A 421 30.18 -10.19 -5.98
CA ARG A 421 29.37 -11.19 -5.26
C ARG A 421 28.39 -11.87 -6.20
N ALA A 422 28.33 -13.19 -6.13
CA ALA A 422 27.29 -14.01 -6.76
C ALA A 422 26.60 -14.84 -5.66
N ILE A 423 25.28 -14.70 -5.57
CA ILE A 423 24.44 -15.40 -4.57
C ILE A 423 23.58 -16.42 -5.32
N PHE A 424 23.51 -17.64 -4.80
CA PHE A 424 22.70 -18.72 -5.36
C PHE A 424 21.76 -19.25 -4.28
N THR A 425 20.44 -19.16 -4.51
CA THR A 425 19.44 -19.74 -3.61
C THR A 425 19.00 -21.10 -4.16
N VAL A 426 19.54 -22.20 -3.63
CA VAL A 426 19.34 -23.50 -4.27
C VAL A 426 17.89 -23.95 -4.08
N GLY A 427 17.23 -24.29 -5.19
CA GLY A 427 15.90 -24.88 -5.15
C GLY A 427 15.88 -26.26 -4.46
N SER A 428 14.71 -26.88 -4.37
CA SER A 428 14.50 -28.18 -3.72
C SER A 428 15.31 -29.34 -4.34
N ASN A 429 15.92 -29.15 -5.52
CA ASN A 429 16.71 -30.16 -6.20
C ASN A 429 18.18 -30.11 -5.75
N ARG A 430 18.57 -31.03 -4.85
CA ARG A 430 19.91 -31.10 -4.23
C ARG A 430 21.05 -31.47 -5.20
N HIS A 431 20.72 -31.84 -6.44
CA HIS A 431 21.68 -32.17 -7.51
C HIS A 431 21.91 -31.01 -8.49
N ALA A 432 21.55 -29.77 -8.11
CA ALA A 432 22.01 -28.60 -8.85
C ALA A 432 23.54 -28.74 -9.07
N ASN A 433 24.02 -28.39 -10.26
CA ASN A 433 25.42 -28.53 -10.70
C ASN A 433 26.40 -27.63 -9.89
N ILE A 434 26.44 -27.85 -8.57
CA ILE A 434 27.14 -27.05 -7.57
C ILE A 434 28.65 -27.15 -7.81
N GLU A 435 29.16 -28.29 -8.27
CA GLU A 435 30.58 -28.46 -8.58
C GLU A 435 31.07 -27.49 -9.67
N ILE A 436 30.27 -27.31 -10.72
CA ILE A 436 30.56 -26.35 -11.79
C ILE A 436 30.51 -24.93 -11.24
N ILE A 437 29.56 -24.61 -10.37
CA ILE A 437 29.46 -23.30 -9.72
C ILE A 437 30.65 -23.03 -8.79
N LEU A 438 31.07 -24.05 -8.03
CA LEU A 438 32.24 -23.98 -7.14
C LEU A 438 33.54 -23.77 -7.91
N SER A 439 33.62 -24.21 -9.18
CA SER A 439 34.78 -23.91 -10.04
C SER A 439 34.97 -22.40 -10.24
N PHE A 440 33.89 -21.62 -10.23
CA PHE A 440 33.94 -20.15 -10.35
C PHE A 440 34.29 -19.43 -9.04
N LYS A 441 34.31 -20.14 -7.90
CA LYS A 441 34.55 -19.55 -6.56
C LYS A 441 35.88 -18.81 -6.44
N ARG A 442 36.90 -19.20 -7.23
CA ARG A 442 38.22 -18.52 -7.24
C ARG A 442 38.16 -17.05 -7.69
N ARG A 443 37.04 -16.61 -8.30
CA ARG A 443 36.89 -15.28 -8.89
C ARG A 443 36.14 -14.27 -8.00
N PHE A 444 35.64 -14.68 -6.83
CA PHE A 444 34.74 -13.87 -6.00
C PHE A 444 35.33 -13.47 -4.65
N ILE A 445 34.88 -12.30 -4.15
CA ILE A 445 35.20 -11.80 -2.80
C ILE A 445 34.34 -12.53 -1.76
N GLU A 446 33.07 -12.81 -2.06
CA GLU A 446 32.17 -13.61 -1.22
C GLU A 446 31.24 -14.48 -2.08
N PHE A 447 31.12 -15.75 -1.70
CA PHE A 447 30.27 -16.76 -2.35
C PHE A 447 29.36 -17.39 -1.29
N SER A 448 28.04 -17.30 -1.46
CA SER A 448 27.08 -17.79 -0.45
C SER A 448 25.98 -18.64 -1.09
N PHE A 449 25.70 -19.77 -0.46
CA PHE A 449 24.56 -20.63 -0.74
C PHE A 449 23.57 -20.50 0.42
N TYR A 450 22.29 -20.31 0.09
CA TYR A 450 21.19 -20.27 1.05
C TYR A 450 20.12 -21.29 0.69
#